data_AF-A0AAJ5T889-F1
#
_entry.id   AF-A0AAJ5T889-F1
#
_cell.length_a   1.000
_cell.length_b   1.000
_cell.length_c   1.000
_cell.angle_alpha   90.00
_cell.angle_beta   90.00
_cell.angle_gamma   90.00
#
_symmetry.space_group_name_H-M   'P 1'
#
loop_
_entity.id
_entity.type
_entity.pdbx_description
1 polymer ?
#
loop_
_entity_poly.entity_id
_entity_poly.type
_entity_poly.pdbx_seq_one_letter_code
_entity_poly.pdbx_strand_id
1 'polypeptide(L)'
;MKSAYFVFVRRAALAAPLAFALAGCMSSTPVWDSRFGDSVRTVMQAQIIDPHAAEHAASASASSSGVDGAAAAAALDNYDKSFKQIQPPANAFVIGIGKATQ
;
A
#
# COMPACT_ATOMS: atom_id res chain seq x y z
N MET A 1 38.30 -56.72 18.54
CA MET A 1 37.22 -55.99 19.27
C MET A 1 37.57 -54.52 19.53
N LYS A 2 38.79 -54.17 19.97
CA LYS A 2 39.20 -52.80 20.31
C LYS A 2 39.31 -51.83 19.10
N SER A 3 39.74 -52.32 17.94
CA SER A 3 39.89 -51.52 16.70
C SER A 3 38.55 -51.04 16.11
N ALA A 4 37.53 -51.91 16.09
CA ALA A 4 36.19 -51.55 15.63
C ALA A 4 35.55 -50.46 16.51
N TYR A 5 35.83 -50.49 17.82
CA TYR A 5 35.38 -49.47 18.77
C TYR A 5 36.00 -48.10 18.48
N PHE A 6 37.31 -48.04 18.20
CA PHE A 6 37.97 -46.77 17.85
C PHE A 6 37.45 -46.17 16.53
N VAL A 7 37.13 -47.01 15.54
CA VAL A 7 36.51 -46.55 14.29
C VAL A 7 35.10 -46.00 14.52
N PHE A 8 34.29 -46.67 15.36
CA PHE A 8 32.96 -46.19 15.73
C PHE A 8 33.00 -44.87 16.48
N VAL A 9 33.88 -44.74 17.48
CA VAL A 9 34.04 -43.51 18.26
C VAL A 9 34.46 -42.33 17.36
N ARG A 10 35.39 -42.56 16.42
CA ARG A 10 35.87 -41.53 15.50
C ARG A 10 34.81 -41.10 14.49
N ARG A 11 33.97 -42.02 14.00
CA ARG A 11 32.83 -41.69 13.13
C ARG A 11 31.72 -40.96 13.88
N ALA A 12 31.42 -41.37 15.11
CA ALA A 12 30.46 -40.69 15.97
C ALA A 12 30.89 -39.25 16.31
N ALA A 13 32.18 -39.04 16.58
CA ALA A 13 32.74 -37.72 16.87
C ALA A 13 32.62 -36.74 15.70
N LEU A 14 32.62 -37.23 14.45
CA LEU A 14 32.43 -36.40 13.25
C LEU A 14 30.94 -36.22 12.89
N ALA A 15 30.11 -37.24 13.12
CA ALA A 15 28.70 -37.20 12.76
C ALA A 15 27.86 -36.34 13.72
N ALA A 16 28.18 -36.33 15.01
CA ALA A 16 27.45 -35.55 16.02
C ALA A 16 27.45 -34.03 15.73
N PRO A 17 28.60 -33.34 15.53
CA PRO A 17 28.60 -31.90 15.26
C PRO A 17 27.93 -31.56 13.92
N LEU A 18 28.04 -32.43 12.91
CA LEU A 18 27.37 -32.25 11.63
C LEU A 18 25.84 -32.27 11.78
N ALA A 19 25.30 -33.19 12.57
CA ALA A 19 23.87 -33.27 12.85
C ALA A 19 23.35 -32.03 13.60
N PHE A 20 24.11 -31.51 14.58
CA PHE A 20 23.76 -30.28 15.28
C PHE A 20 23.83 -29.04 14.39
N ALA A 21 24.81 -28.97 13.48
CA ALA A 21 24.90 -27.86 12.52
C ALA A 21 23.71 -27.84 11.54
N LEU A 22 23.26 -29.01 11.07
CA LEU A 22 22.07 -29.11 10.22
C LEU A 22 20.76 -28.80 10.97
N ALA A 23 20.68 -29.14 12.26
CA ALA A 23 19.51 -28.83 13.09
C ALA A 23 19.32 -27.31 13.28
N GLY A 24 20.38 -26.50 13.18
CA GLY A 24 20.30 -25.04 13.22
C GLY A 24 19.66 -24.41 11.98
N CYS A 25 19.73 -25.08 10.81
CA CYS A 25 19.06 -24.60 9.59
C CYS A 25 17.54 -24.81 9.62
N MET A 26 17.07 -25.77 10.42
CA MET A 26 15.66 -25.90 10.77
C MET A 26 15.42 -25.06 12.02
N SER A 27 15.55 -23.73 11.86
CA SER A 27 15.03 -22.80 12.85
C SER A 27 13.52 -23.03 12.90
N SER A 28 13.10 -23.89 13.82
CA SER A 28 11.72 -23.96 14.26
C SER A 28 11.29 -22.51 14.44
N THR A 29 10.11 -22.16 13.93
CA THR A 29 9.50 -20.83 14.02
C THR A 29 8.64 -20.68 15.28
N PRO A 30 8.94 -21.24 16.48
CA PRO A 30 7.93 -21.31 17.53
C PRO A 30 7.61 -19.92 18.10
N VAL A 31 8.55 -18.98 18.02
CA VAL A 31 8.33 -17.59 18.45
C VAL A 31 7.41 -16.83 17.48
N TRP A 32 7.50 -17.13 16.18
CA TRP A 32 6.66 -16.48 15.17
C TRP A 32 5.27 -17.12 15.08
N ASP A 33 5.21 -18.45 15.14
CA ASP A 33 3.96 -19.21 15.06
C ASP A 33 3.09 -19.00 16.31
N SER A 34 3.70 -18.87 17.50
CA SER A 34 2.95 -18.57 18.73
C SER A 34 2.24 -17.22 18.71
N ARG A 35 2.74 -16.25 17.91
CA ARG A 35 2.21 -14.89 17.80
C ARG A 35 1.59 -14.58 16.44
N PHE A 36 1.44 -15.57 15.57
CA PHE A 36 0.88 -15.39 14.24
C PHE A 36 -0.53 -14.79 14.28
N GLY A 37 -1.35 -15.20 15.25
CA GLY A 37 -2.69 -14.62 15.44
C GLY A 37 -2.66 -13.13 15.78
N ASP A 38 -1.68 -12.68 16.59
CA ASP A 38 -1.53 -11.28 16.97
C ASP A 38 -1.04 -10.43 15.79
N SER A 39 -0.10 -10.94 15.00
CA SER A 39 0.41 -10.21 13.83
C SER A 39 -0.68 -10.03 12.77
N VAL A 40 -1.47 -11.08 12.49
CA VAL A 40 -2.62 -11.01 11.57
C VAL A 40 -3.66 -10.03 12.06
N ARG A 41 -4.02 -10.06 13.35
CA ARG A 41 -5.00 -9.12 13.91
C ARG A 41 -4.51 -7.68 13.86
N THR A 42 -3.22 -7.46 14.11
CA THR A 42 -2.60 -6.13 14.02
C THR A 42 -2.66 -5.58 12.59
N VAL A 43 -2.29 -6.40 11.60
CA VAL A 43 -2.35 -6.00 10.18
C VAL A 43 -3.80 -5.74 9.74
N MET A 44 -4.74 -6.59 10.15
CA MET A 44 -6.16 -6.39 9.86
C MET A 44 -6.67 -5.07 10.43
N GLN A 45 -6.34 -4.75 11.70
CA GLN A 45 -6.75 -3.49 12.31
C GLN A 45 -6.15 -2.27 11.61
N ALA A 46 -4.91 -2.37 11.11
CA ALA A 46 -4.28 -1.32 10.31
C ALA A 46 -4.94 -1.11 8.93
N GLN A 47 -5.71 -2.09 8.43
CA GLN A 47 -6.42 -2.00 7.16
C GLN A 47 -7.86 -1.48 7.30
N ILE A 48 -8.40 -1.38 8.51
CA ILE A 48 -9.74 -0.86 8.74
C ILE A 48 -9.71 0.66 8.64
N ILE A 49 -10.30 1.20 7.57
CA ILE A 49 -10.36 2.65 7.30
C ILE A 49 -11.21 3.38 8.33
N ASP A 50 -12.32 2.76 8.74
CA ASP A 50 -13.25 3.31 9.72
C ASP A 50 -13.88 2.17 10.54
N PRO A 51 -13.47 1.97 11.81
CA PRO A 51 -14.04 0.93 12.68
C PRO A 51 -15.50 1.20 13.07
N HIS A 52 -15.97 2.44 12.90
CA HIS A 52 -17.28 2.94 13.27
C HIS A 52 -18.10 3.31 12.02
N ALA A 53 -17.79 2.72 10.86
CA ALA A 53 -18.44 3.05 9.60
C ALA A 53 -19.98 2.95 9.63
N ALA A 54 -20.54 2.02 10.41
CA ALA A 54 -21.99 1.84 10.52
C ALA A 54 -22.70 2.98 11.27
N GLU A 55 -22.10 3.49 12.35
CA GLU A 55 -22.63 4.64 13.11
C GLU A 55 -22.35 5.96 12.39
N HIS A 56 -21.20 6.09 11.72
CA HIS A 56 -20.91 7.21 10.85
C HIS A 56 -21.88 7.26 9.68
N ALA A 57 -22.21 6.13 9.03
CA ALA A 57 -23.18 6.08 7.93
C ALA A 57 -24.59 6.56 8.32
N ALA A 58 -25.05 6.27 9.54
CA ALA A 58 -26.33 6.76 10.05
C ALA A 58 -26.36 8.29 10.26
N SER A 59 -25.21 8.90 10.60
CA SER A 59 -25.06 10.36 10.69
C SER A 59 -24.67 11.03 9.36
N ALA A 60 -24.08 10.26 8.43
CA ALA A 60 -23.45 10.74 7.19
C ALA A 60 -24.39 10.78 5.99
N SER A 61 -25.71 10.87 6.21
CA SER A 61 -26.63 11.40 5.19
C SER A 61 -26.18 12.77 4.63
N ALA A 62 -25.24 13.46 5.30
CA ALA A 62 -24.68 14.75 4.90
C ALA A 62 -23.20 14.72 4.48
N SER A 63 -22.51 13.57 4.50
CA SER A 63 -21.05 13.54 4.33
C SER A 63 -20.56 12.38 3.47
N SER A 64 -21.21 12.16 2.32
CA SER A 64 -20.59 11.42 1.24
C SER A 64 -19.35 12.20 0.77
N SER A 65 -18.18 11.90 1.33
CA SER A 65 -16.87 12.35 0.85
C SER A 65 -16.53 11.79 -0.56
N GLY A 66 -17.53 11.31 -1.29
CA GLY A 66 -17.44 10.89 -2.68
C GLY A 66 -17.98 11.99 -3.58
N VAL A 67 -17.34 12.16 -4.73
CA VAL A 67 -17.91 12.96 -5.81
C VAL A 67 -19.16 12.23 -6.33
N ASP A 68 -20.26 12.96 -6.53
CA ASP A 68 -21.42 12.36 -7.18
C ASP A 68 -21.07 11.98 -8.64
N GLY A 69 -21.75 10.96 -9.18
CA GLY A 69 -21.41 10.44 -10.50
C GLY A 69 -21.57 11.47 -11.63
N ALA A 70 -22.49 12.43 -11.48
CA ALA A 70 -22.72 13.48 -12.47
C ALA A 70 -21.60 14.53 -12.44
N ALA A 71 -21.14 14.92 -11.25
CA ALA A 71 -20.01 15.80 -11.03
C ALA A 71 -18.71 15.16 -11.54
N ALA A 72 -18.52 13.85 -11.35
CA ALA A 72 -17.39 13.13 -11.93
C ALA A 72 -17.42 13.15 -13.47
N ALA A 73 -18.58 12.89 -14.07
CA ALA A 73 -18.74 12.94 -15.53
C ALA A 73 -18.51 14.36 -16.08
N ALA A 74 -19.04 15.38 -15.42
CA ALA A 74 -18.84 16.78 -15.79
C ALA A 74 -17.37 17.21 -15.68
N ALA A 75 -16.65 16.73 -14.66
CA ALA A 75 -15.22 17.00 -14.52
C ALA A 75 -14.41 16.43 -15.70
N LEU A 76 -14.72 15.21 -16.13
CA LEU A 76 -14.07 14.57 -17.29
C LEU A 76 -14.41 15.29 -18.61
N ASP A 77 -15.65 15.71 -18.79
CA ASP A 77 -16.10 16.46 -19.98
C ASP A 77 -15.44 17.84 -20.06
N ASN A 78 -15.33 18.56 -18.94
CA ASN A 78 -14.61 19.84 -18.87
C ASN A 78 -13.11 19.67 -19.14
N TYR A 79 -12.50 18.58 -18.66
CA TYR A 79 -11.12 18.26 -18.96
C TYR A 79 -10.90 18.06 -20.47
N ASP A 80 -11.74 17.27 -21.14
CA ASP A 80 -11.67 17.09 -22.60
C ASP A 80 -11.87 18.41 -23.38
N LYS A 81 -12.83 19.23 -22.97
CA LYS A 81 -13.10 20.54 -23.59
C LYS A 81 -11.92 21.50 -23.48
N SER A 82 -11.16 21.44 -22.40
CA SER A 82 -9.99 22.33 -22.19
C SER A 82 -8.92 22.18 -23.27
N PHE A 83 -8.79 20.99 -23.88
CA PHE A 83 -7.86 20.73 -24.98
C PHE A 83 -8.41 21.13 -26.35
N LYS A 84 -9.73 21.32 -26.45
CA LYS A 84 -10.42 21.72 -27.69
C LYS A 84 -10.72 23.22 -27.73
N GLN A 85 -10.68 23.91 -26.58
CA GLN A 85 -10.83 25.35 -26.51
C GLN A 85 -9.58 26.04 -27.05
N ILE A 86 -9.73 26.66 -28.22
CA ILE A 86 -8.79 27.66 -28.72
C ILE A 86 -8.91 28.84 -27.75
N GLN A 87 -7.85 29.15 -26.99
CA GLN A 87 -7.78 30.36 -26.17
C GLN A 87 -8.21 31.54 -27.05
N PRO A 88 -9.30 32.27 -26.72
CA PRO A 88 -9.65 33.47 -27.46
C PRO A 88 -8.41 34.35 -27.49
N PRO A 89 -8.00 34.90 -28.65
CA PRO A 89 -6.90 35.84 -28.66
C PRO A 89 -7.27 36.94 -27.65
N ALA A 90 -6.49 37.06 -26.58
CA ALA A 90 -6.67 38.13 -25.63
C ALA A 90 -6.50 39.41 -26.44
N ASN A 91 -7.61 40.10 -26.71
CA ASN A 91 -7.61 41.35 -27.46
C ASN A 91 -6.80 42.36 -26.65
N ALA A 92 -5.49 42.42 -26.90
CA ALA A 92 -4.52 43.27 -26.21
C ALA A 92 -4.59 44.74 -26.65
N PHE A 93 -5.72 45.19 -27.18
CA PHE A 93 -5.92 46.58 -27.60
C PHE A 93 -7.14 47.18 -26.89
N VAL A 94 -6.94 47.50 -25.61
CA VAL A 94 -7.77 48.39 -24.80
C VAL A 94 -7.11 49.78 -24.69
N ILE A 95 -6.56 50.30 -25.79
CA ILE A 95 -6.15 51.71 -25.90
C ILE A 95 -7.06 52.35 -26.94
N GLY A 96 -8.16 52.91 -26.45
CA GLY A 96 -9.13 53.65 -27.23
C GLY A 96 -8.58 55.01 -27.68
N ILE A 97 -7.79 55.04 -28.76
CA ILE A 97 -7.50 56.28 -29.50
C ILE A 97 -8.19 56.25 -30.86
N GLY A 98 -9.51 56.44 -30.84
CA GLY A 98 -10.31 56.74 -32.02
C GLY A 98 -10.73 58.21 -32.03
N LYS A 99 -10.29 58.94 -33.06
CA LYS A 99 -10.68 60.31 -33.48
C LYS A 99 -10.02 61.49 -32.75
N ALA A 100 -8.87 61.91 -33.27
CA ALA A 100 -8.51 63.33 -33.33
C ALA A 100 -8.66 63.78 -34.79
N THR A 101 -9.83 64.33 -35.12
CA THR A 101 -9.99 65.21 -36.28
C THR A 101 -10.02 66.62 -35.72
N GLN A 102 -8.91 67.33 -35.93
CA GLN A 102 -8.85 68.78 -35.98
C GLN A 102 -7.67 69.17 -36.85
#